data_AF-A0A1L7RD78-F1
#
_entry.id   AF-A0A1L7RD78-F1
#
_cell.length_a   1.000
_cell.length_b   1.000
_cell.length_c   1.000
_cell.angle_alpha   90.00
_cell.angle_beta   90.00
_cell.angle_gamma   90.00
#
_symmetry.space_group_name_H-M   'P 1'
#
loop_
_entity.id
_entity.type
_entity.pdbx_description
1 polymer ?
#
loop_
_entity_poly.entity_id
_entity_poly.type
_entity_poly.pdbx_seq_one_letter_code
_entity_poly.pdbx_strand_id
1 'polypeptide(L)'
;MLAAGARDWGLDDVLDAVFFAVAALATLWLAWLLLGSGTHLSPGAIVNIVLFWAVLSYLALPRLHQILTWLYVPDYFIGRTRTADGLLGDPVNLAVLGDEEDIHAAMTKAGWVRADPITLRSAWGIVVSSLLRRSYPAAPVSDLLLFGRKQDFAYQKEVEGNPAQRHHIRFWRVPEGWVMPGGRRVDWLAGATYDRSVGLSTLTFQVTHKIDADIDVERDYVVDDVRWANDAASLKIWPDFFTAYHHRNGGGDRIVTDGDLYVLNLDRLVPDSGGELQRARRTEAEVRRRRPPELIVAMVLVVSLLCANALRLFGGVAIDDIARELDGSGVADTHRLVVATATVTTAVMTALILGLAVAVWLGHPRARIALMVVLGLSLGSLMTEISGVGIRQASWGPIVAAALGVLALLAMTARPIPRWEREHKAERLRARAE
;
A
#
# COMPACT_ATOMS: atom_id res chain seq x y z
N MET A 1 -17.83 -10.56 23.20
CA MET A 1 -17.61 -9.25 23.85
C MET A 1 -16.20 -8.78 23.49
N LEU A 2 -16.05 -8.10 22.35
CA LEU A 2 -14.77 -7.49 21.98
C LEU A 2 -14.69 -6.16 22.72
N ALA A 3 -13.93 -6.13 23.81
CA ALA A 3 -13.57 -4.89 24.46
C ALA A 3 -12.90 -4.01 23.39
N ALA A 4 -13.51 -2.88 23.04
CA ALA A 4 -12.82 -1.78 22.44
C ALA A 4 -11.85 -1.24 23.51
N GLY A 5 -10.74 -1.94 23.71
CA GLY A 5 -9.68 -1.50 24.59
C GLY A 5 -9.20 -0.14 24.11
N ALA A 6 -9.13 0.82 25.03
CA ALA A 6 -8.33 2.02 24.81
C ALA A 6 -6.97 1.57 24.27
N ARG A 7 -6.44 2.26 23.24
CA ARG A 7 -5.09 1.96 22.73
C ARG A 7 -4.10 2.21 23.87
N ASP A 8 -3.69 1.16 24.56
CA ASP A 8 -2.54 1.21 25.46
C ASP A 8 -1.30 1.35 24.57
N TRP A 9 -0.75 2.55 24.52
CA TRP A 9 0.46 2.84 23.75
C TRP A 9 1.68 2.28 24.47
N GLY A 10 2.30 1.25 23.90
CA GLY A 10 3.63 0.82 24.32
C GLY A 10 4.72 1.76 23.76
N LEU A 11 5.92 1.68 24.35
CA LEU A 11 7.10 2.38 23.83
C LEU A 11 7.39 2.00 22.36
N ASP A 12 7.17 0.73 21.99
CA ASP A 12 7.32 0.25 20.61
C ASP A 12 6.32 0.95 19.66
N ASP A 13 5.07 1.17 20.08
CA ASP A 13 4.04 1.84 19.26
C ASP A 13 4.35 3.33 19.07
N VAL A 14 4.90 4.00 20.10
CA VAL A 14 5.35 5.40 20.01
C VAL A 14 6.51 5.51 19.05
N LEU A 15 7.50 4.62 19.15
CA LEU A 15 8.65 4.62 18.24
C LEU A 15 8.23 4.34 16.80
N ASP A 16 7.31 3.40 16.58
CA ASP A 16 6.74 3.15 15.25
C ASP A 16 6.04 4.39 14.69
N ALA A 17 5.26 5.11 15.50
CA ALA A 17 4.62 6.35 15.08
C ALA A 17 5.63 7.47 14.75
N VAL A 18 6.70 7.61 15.55
CA VAL A 18 7.78 8.56 15.28
C VAL A 18 8.47 8.23 13.97
N PHE A 19 8.91 6.99 13.76
CA PHE A 19 9.56 6.59 12.51
C PHE A 19 8.62 6.65 11.31
N PHE A 20 7.31 6.44 11.52
CA PHE A 20 6.31 6.65 10.50
C PHE A 20 6.31 8.09 9.97
N ALA A 21 6.40 9.07 10.88
CA ALA A 21 6.50 10.49 10.56
C ALA A 21 7.87 10.87 9.97
N VAL A 22 8.97 10.35 10.52
CA VAL A 22 10.33 10.55 9.98
C VAL A 22 10.40 10.06 8.54
N ALA A 23 9.85 8.89 8.22
CA ALA A 23 9.81 8.37 6.85
C ALA A 23 9.02 9.28 5.91
N ALA A 24 7.91 9.88 6.39
CA ALA A 24 7.13 10.83 5.60
C ALA A 24 7.93 12.10 5.27
N LEU A 25 8.59 12.69 6.27
CA LEU A 25 9.46 13.87 6.09
C LEU A 25 10.63 13.56 5.17
N ALA A 26 11.26 12.40 5.34
CA ALA A 26 12.34 11.92 4.50
C ALA A 26 11.92 11.77 3.03
N THR A 27 10.68 11.33 2.78
CA THR A 27 10.13 11.19 1.42
C THR A 27 9.86 12.55 0.78
N LEU A 28 9.36 13.53 1.55
CA LEU A 28 9.20 14.91 1.08
C LEU A 28 10.56 15.54 0.75
N TRP A 29 11.57 15.31 1.58
CA TRP A 29 12.93 15.75 1.31
C TRP A 29 13.51 15.07 0.06
N LEU A 30 13.29 13.77 -0.14
CA LEU A 30 13.72 13.06 -1.35
C LEU A 30 13.07 13.64 -2.61
N ALA A 31 11.78 13.94 -2.56
CA ALA A 31 11.09 14.60 -3.67
C ALA A 31 11.74 15.97 -3.97
N TRP A 32 11.97 16.78 -2.94
CA TRP A 32 12.66 18.06 -3.10
C TRP A 32 14.09 17.92 -3.64
N LEU A 33 14.84 16.90 -3.21
CA LEU A 33 16.18 16.57 -3.69
C LEU A 33 16.16 16.25 -5.19
N LEU A 34 15.25 15.38 -5.64
CA LEU A 34 15.11 14.99 -7.05
C LEU A 34 14.71 16.18 -7.94
N LEU A 35 13.85 17.06 -7.43
CA LEU A 35 13.48 18.29 -8.14
C LEU A 35 14.68 19.25 -8.25
N GLY A 36 15.45 19.39 -7.18
CA GLY A 36 16.60 20.30 -7.11
C GLY A 36 17.85 19.79 -7.84
N SER A 37 17.99 18.48 -8.04
CA SER A 37 19.16 17.87 -8.70
C SER A 37 19.11 17.94 -10.23
N GLY A 38 17.99 18.38 -10.84
CA GLY A 38 17.89 18.64 -12.28
C GLY A 38 18.82 19.77 -12.71
N THR A 39 19.93 19.44 -13.37
CA THR A 39 20.89 20.42 -13.88
C THR A 39 20.49 20.92 -15.28
N HIS A 40 20.03 22.17 -15.35
CA HIS A 40 19.63 22.88 -16.59
C HIS A 40 18.57 22.13 -17.45
N LEU A 41 18.09 22.73 -18.55
CA LEU A 41 17.18 22.10 -19.51
C LEU A 41 17.92 21.00 -20.31
N SER A 42 18.36 19.95 -19.63
CA SER A 42 19.00 18.77 -20.19
C SER A 42 18.01 17.59 -20.23
N PRO A 43 18.23 16.56 -21.09
CA PRO A 43 17.42 15.35 -21.07
C PRO A 43 17.35 14.66 -19.69
N GLY A 44 18.38 14.82 -18.85
CA GLY A 44 18.40 14.33 -17.48
C GLY A 44 17.37 15.00 -16.56
N ALA A 45 17.01 16.26 -16.84
CA ALA A 45 15.96 16.96 -16.08
C ALA A 45 14.58 16.31 -16.27
N ILE A 46 14.29 15.75 -17.46
CA ILE A 46 13.03 15.02 -17.72
C ILE A 46 12.95 13.79 -16.82
N VAL A 47 14.05 13.02 -16.73
CA VAL A 47 14.11 11.83 -15.85
C VAL A 47 13.87 12.24 -14.40
N ASN A 48 14.50 13.32 -13.93
CA ASN A 48 14.33 13.81 -12.57
C ASN A 48 12.90 14.30 -12.30
N ILE A 49 12.24 14.95 -13.26
CA ILE A 49 10.82 15.36 -13.15
C ILE A 49 9.91 14.14 -13.04
N VAL A 50 10.14 13.10 -13.84
CA VAL A 50 9.36 11.85 -13.78
C VAL A 50 9.59 11.14 -12.44
N LEU A 51 10.84 11.04 -11.99
CA LEU A 51 11.18 10.46 -10.68
C LEU A 51 10.58 11.27 -9.53
N PHE A 52 10.63 12.60 -9.61
CA PHE A 52 9.99 13.49 -8.65
C PHE A 52 8.49 13.25 -8.59
N TRP A 53 7.81 13.23 -9.73
CA TRP A 53 6.38 12.93 -9.80
C TRP A 53 6.07 11.55 -9.22
N ALA A 54 6.88 10.54 -9.53
CA ALA A 54 6.69 9.19 -9.00
C ALA A 54 6.85 9.14 -7.47
N VAL A 55 7.90 9.76 -6.92
CA VAL A 55 8.12 9.82 -5.46
C VAL A 55 7.01 10.63 -4.78
N LEU A 56 6.63 11.77 -5.35
CA LEU A 56 5.57 12.60 -4.78
C LEU A 56 4.23 11.86 -4.77
N SER A 57 3.85 11.27 -5.90
CA SER A 57 2.51 10.72 -6.13
C SER A 57 2.32 9.34 -5.51
N TYR A 58 3.34 8.49 -5.52
CA TYR A 58 3.24 7.10 -5.06
C TYR A 58 3.81 6.87 -3.67
N LEU A 59 4.57 7.82 -3.11
CA LEU A 59 5.16 7.68 -1.78
C LEU A 59 4.78 8.84 -0.85
N ALA A 60 5.09 10.08 -1.22
CA ALA A 60 4.98 11.21 -0.29
C ALA A 60 3.53 11.57 0.06
N LEU A 61 2.67 11.80 -0.95
CA LEU A 61 1.27 12.14 -0.75
C LEU A 61 0.47 10.99 -0.11
N PRO A 62 0.58 9.73 -0.57
CA PRO A 62 0.01 8.57 0.11
C PRO A 62 0.37 8.53 1.60
N ARG A 63 1.66 8.72 1.91
CA ARG A 63 2.13 8.69 3.29
C ARG A 63 1.57 9.83 4.14
N LEU A 64 1.52 11.03 3.59
CA LEU A 64 0.91 12.18 4.25
C LEU A 64 -0.59 11.91 4.53
N HIS A 65 -1.32 11.38 3.55
CA HIS A 65 -2.72 10.99 3.75
C HIS A 65 -2.86 9.92 4.83
N GLN A 66 -1.96 8.95 4.93
CA GLN A 66 -2.01 7.95 6.00
C GLN A 66 -1.83 8.57 7.40
N ILE A 67 -1.00 9.61 7.55
CA ILE A 67 -0.84 10.36 8.81
C ILE A 67 -2.13 11.12 9.11
N LEU A 68 -2.61 11.90 8.13
CA LEU A 68 -3.76 12.77 8.31
C LEU A 68 -5.02 11.94 8.60
N THR A 69 -5.30 10.92 7.79
CA THR A 69 -6.48 10.06 7.95
C THR A 69 -6.45 9.27 9.25
N TRP A 70 -5.27 8.91 9.75
CA TRP A 70 -5.16 8.28 11.06
C TRP A 70 -5.64 9.20 12.20
N LEU A 71 -5.56 10.53 12.02
CA LEU A 71 -6.04 11.51 12.99
C LEU A 71 -7.57 11.70 12.93
N TYR A 72 -8.16 11.80 11.74
CA TYR A 72 -9.56 12.24 11.59
C TYR A 72 -10.53 11.18 11.05
N VAL A 73 -10.05 10.10 10.41
CA VAL A 73 -10.93 9.04 9.90
C VAL A 73 -11.12 8.00 11.01
N PRO A 74 -12.34 7.84 11.54
CA PRO A 74 -12.58 6.89 12.61
C PRO A 74 -12.44 5.45 12.12
N ASP A 75 -12.11 4.52 13.01
CA ASP A 75 -11.86 3.12 12.65
C ASP A 75 -13.11 2.22 12.58
N TYR A 76 -14.32 2.73 12.83
CA TYR A 76 -15.56 1.96 12.76
C TYR A 76 -16.21 1.98 11.36
N PHE A 77 -17.18 1.08 11.14
CA PHE A 77 -17.92 0.97 9.88
C PHE A 77 -18.92 2.12 9.72
N ILE A 78 -18.78 2.86 8.61
CA ILE A 78 -19.63 4.03 8.27
C ILE A 78 -20.25 3.90 6.87
N GLY A 79 -20.41 2.68 6.35
CA GLY A 79 -20.93 2.47 5.00
C GLY A 79 -19.97 2.86 3.87
N ARG A 80 -18.70 3.13 4.19
CA ARG A 80 -17.67 3.45 3.20
C ARG A 80 -16.44 2.59 3.42
N THR A 81 -15.84 2.18 2.31
CA THR A 81 -14.53 1.53 2.30
C THR A 81 -13.43 2.55 2.59
N ARG A 82 -12.20 2.09 2.80
CA ARG A 82 -11.00 2.94 2.88
C ARG A 82 -9.95 2.49 1.88
N THR A 83 -9.21 3.42 1.29
CA THR A 83 -8.03 3.08 0.50
C THR A 83 -6.90 2.58 1.41
N ALA A 84 -5.86 1.98 0.83
CA ALA A 84 -4.63 1.65 1.57
C ALA A 84 -4.01 2.88 2.27
N ASP A 85 -4.27 4.08 1.74
CA ASP A 85 -3.81 5.36 2.29
C ASP A 85 -4.69 5.90 3.42
N GLY A 86 -5.78 5.20 3.75
CA GLY A 86 -6.73 5.57 4.79
C GLY A 86 -7.79 6.58 4.37
N LEU A 87 -7.76 7.06 3.11
CA LEU A 87 -8.79 7.93 2.55
C LEU A 87 -10.12 7.17 2.46
N LEU A 88 -11.24 7.88 2.63
CA LEU A 88 -12.56 7.28 2.42
C LEU A 88 -12.72 6.90 0.95
N GLY A 89 -12.82 5.62 0.69
CA GLY A 89 -13.00 5.03 -0.63
C GLY A 89 -14.46 5.04 -1.06
N ASP A 90 -14.80 4.07 -1.90
CA ASP A 90 -16.12 3.96 -2.49
C ASP A 90 -17.17 3.47 -1.47
N PRO A 91 -18.45 3.78 -1.69
CA PRO A 91 -19.52 3.39 -0.79
C PRO A 91 -19.74 1.87 -0.81
N VAL A 92 -20.24 1.35 0.31
CA VAL A 92 -20.84 0.02 0.36
C VAL A 92 -22.31 0.19 0.02
N ASN A 93 -22.72 -0.30 -1.15
CA ASN A 93 -24.07 -0.10 -1.71
C ASN A 93 -24.82 -1.42 -1.92
N LEU A 94 -24.21 -2.56 -1.64
CA LEU A 94 -24.83 -3.88 -1.74
C LEU A 94 -24.49 -4.75 -0.52
N ALA A 95 -25.38 -5.66 -0.17
CA ALA A 95 -25.13 -6.76 0.74
C ALA A 95 -25.62 -8.08 0.15
N VAL A 96 -25.04 -9.19 0.60
CA VAL A 96 -25.44 -10.53 0.16
C VAL A 96 -25.75 -11.43 1.35
N LEU A 97 -26.82 -12.20 1.21
CA LEU A 97 -27.14 -13.38 2.03
C LEU A 97 -26.81 -14.62 1.21
N GLY A 98 -25.97 -15.49 1.76
CA GLY A 98 -25.44 -16.66 1.06
C GLY A 98 -23.96 -16.91 1.30
N ASP A 99 -23.49 -18.07 0.87
CA ASP A 99 -22.09 -18.47 1.02
C ASP A 99 -21.19 -17.95 -0.12
N GLU A 100 -19.87 -18.04 0.09
CA GLU A 100 -18.87 -17.59 -0.90
C GLU A 100 -19.09 -18.24 -2.27
N GLU A 101 -19.46 -19.52 -2.26
CA GLU A 101 -19.65 -20.33 -3.45
C GLU A 101 -20.90 -19.94 -4.23
N ASP A 102 -21.98 -19.59 -3.54
CA ASP A 102 -23.20 -19.06 -4.16
C ASP A 102 -22.89 -17.75 -4.90
N ILE A 103 -22.08 -16.87 -4.29
CA ILE A 103 -21.64 -15.64 -4.94
C ILE A 103 -20.80 -15.97 -6.18
N HIS A 104 -19.83 -16.88 -6.06
CA HIS A 104 -19.01 -17.28 -7.19
C HIS A 104 -19.82 -17.85 -8.35
N ALA A 105 -20.79 -18.72 -8.05
CA ALA A 105 -21.69 -19.29 -9.05
C ALA A 105 -22.56 -18.22 -9.70
N ALA A 106 -23.19 -17.35 -8.90
CA ALA A 106 -24.07 -16.29 -9.40
C ALA A 106 -23.35 -15.32 -10.34
N MET A 107 -22.17 -14.84 -9.93
CA MET A 107 -21.37 -13.89 -10.69
C MET A 107 -20.84 -14.51 -11.99
N THR A 108 -20.34 -15.75 -11.92
CA THR A 108 -19.85 -16.47 -13.11
C THR A 108 -20.98 -16.71 -14.12
N LYS A 109 -22.17 -17.09 -13.63
CA LYS A 109 -23.36 -17.29 -14.48
C LYS A 109 -23.83 -15.99 -15.14
N ALA A 110 -23.68 -14.86 -14.45
CA ALA A 110 -23.93 -13.51 -15.01
C ALA A 110 -22.83 -13.01 -15.96
N GLY A 111 -21.79 -13.82 -16.22
CA GLY A 111 -20.71 -13.49 -17.15
C GLY A 111 -19.66 -12.54 -16.58
N TRP A 112 -19.60 -12.38 -15.26
CA TRP A 112 -18.56 -11.59 -14.61
C TRP A 112 -17.27 -12.38 -14.47
N VAL A 113 -16.14 -11.70 -14.62
CA VAL A 113 -14.81 -12.29 -14.54
C VAL A 113 -14.19 -11.96 -13.19
N ARG A 114 -13.69 -12.97 -12.47
CA ARG A 114 -12.99 -12.76 -11.20
C ARG A 114 -11.66 -12.05 -11.46
N ALA A 115 -11.37 -11.01 -10.68
CA ALA A 115 -10.11 -10.28 -10.77
C ALA A 115 -8.94 -11.10 -10.20
N ASP A 116 -7.79 -11.07 -10.88
CA ASP A 116 -6.56 -11.70 -10.43
C ASP A 116 -6.02 -11.01 -9.16
N PRO A 117 -5.35 -11.76 -8.26
CA PRO A 117 -4.68 -11.16 -7.12
C PRO A 117 -3.51 -10.29 -7.58
N ILE A 118 -3.27 -9.18 -6.86
CA ILE A 118 -2.11 -8.32 -7.09
C ILE A 118 -0.83 -9.10 -6.77
N THR A 119 -0.13 -9.48 -7.83
CA THR A 119 1.16 -10.19 -7.83
C THR A 119 2.11 -9.54 -8.84
N LEU A 120 3.41 -9.81 -8.72
CA LEU A 120 4.41 -9.36 -9.72
C LEU A 120 4.03 -9.82 -11.15
N ARG A 121 3.48 -11.03 -11.28
CA ARG A 121 3.01 -11.57 -12.56
C ARG A 121 1.86 -10.73 -13.12
N SER A 122 0.84 -10.47 -12.32
CA SER A 122 -0.32 -9.69 -12.77
C SER A 122 0.04 -8.22 -13.03
N ALA A 123 0.96 -7.64 -12.25
CA ALA A 123 1.46 -6.28 -12.47
C ALA A 123 2.22 -6.18 -13.79
N TRP A 124 3.07 -7.16 -14.10
CA TRP A 124 3.71 -7.28 -15.41
C TRP A 124 2.67 -7.49 -16.53
N GLY A 125 1.63 -8.30 -16.27
CA GLY A 125 0.50 -8.49 -17.16
C GLY A 125 -0.19 -7.17 -17.53
N ILE A 126 -0.48 -6.32 -16.54
CA ILE A 126 -1.03 -4.96 -16.75
C ILE A 126 -0.09 -4.14 -17.64
N VAL A 127 1.21 -4.09 -17.32
CA VAL A 127 2.18 -3.30 -18.09
C VAL A 127 2.21 -3.75 -19.56
N VAL A 128 2.32 -5.06 -19.79
CA VAL A 128 2.35 -5.64 -21.14
C VAL A 128 1.03 -5.39 -21.87
N SER A 129 -0.12 -5.60 -21.22
CA SER A 129 -1.43 -5.37 -21.86
C SER A 129 -1.64 -3.90 -22.23
N SER A 130 -1.22 -2.97 -21.37
CA SER A 130 -1.29 -1.53 -21.65
C SER A 130 -0.38 -1.12 -22.81
N LEU A 131 0.86 -1.63 -22.86
CA LEU A 131 1.80 -1.35 -23.95
C LEU A 131 1.34 -1.93 -25.29
N LEU A 132 0.77 -3.14 -25.27
CA LEU A 132 0.25 -3.82 -26.46
C LEU A 132 -1.18 -3.40 -26.82
N ARG A 133 -1.80 -2.50 -26.03
CA ARG A 133 -3.21 -2.08 -26.17
C ARG A 133 -4.18 -3.27 -26.26
N ARG A 134 -3.94 -4.30 -25.46
CA ARG A 134 -4.79 -5.50 -25.37
C ARG A 134 -5.67 -5.42 -24.13
N SER A 135 -6.87 -5.97 -24.23
CA SER A 135 -7.73 -6.17 -23.06
C SER A 135 -7.11 -7.20 -22.11
N TYR A 136 -7.19 -6.93 -20.81
CA TYR A 136 -6.91 -7.88 -19.74
C TYR A 136 -8.19 -7.98 -18.87
N PRO A 137 -9.12 -8.89 -19.22
CA PRO A 137 -10.43 -8.97 -18.58
C PRO A 137 -10.40 -9.39 -17.12
N ALA A 138 -9.31 -10.01 -16.65
CA ALA A 138 -9.11 -10.40 -15.24
C ALA A 138 -8.06 -9.52 -14.53
N ALA A 139 -7.72 -8.35 -15.09
CA ALA A 139 -6.73 -7.44 -14.48
C ALA A 139 -7.05 -7.19 -12.99
N PRO A 140 -6.03 -7.17 -12.11
CA PRO A 140 -6.23 -6.86 -10.70
C PRO A 140 -6.88 -5.48 -10.47
N VAL A 141 -7.75 -5.42 -9.47
CA VAL A 141 -8.31 -4.16 -8.97
C VAL A 141 -7.55 -3.67 -7.75
N SER A 142 -7.50 -2.35 -7.55
CA SER A 142 -6.91 -1.77 -6.35
C SER A 142 -7.65 -2.19 -5.08
N ASP A 143 -6.88 -2.39 -4.01
CA ASP A 143 -7.39 -2.81 -2.71
C ASP A 143 -8.21 -1.71 -2.03
N LEU A 144 -9.37 -2.12 -1.51
CA LEU A 144 -10.23 -1.32 -0.66
C LEU A 144 -10.47 -2.09 0.64
N LEU A 145 -10.39 -1.36 1.74
CA LEU A 145 -10.44 -1.91 3.08
C LEU A 145 -11.83 -1.71 3.69
N LEU A 146 -12.35 -2.78 4.27
CA LEU A 146 -13.52 -2.77 5.14
C LEU A 146 -13.21 -3.61 6.36
N PHE A 147 -13.63 -3.20 7.55
CA PHE A 147 -13.28 -3.89 8.82
C PHE A 147 -11.77 -4.09 9.02
N GLY A 148 -10.95 -3.18 8.47
CA GLY A 148 -9.49 -3.25 8.54
C GLY A 148 -8.83 -4.35 7.67
N ARG A 149 -9.61 -5.05 6.84
CA ARG A 149 -9.15 -6.08 5.89
C ARG A 149 -9.43 -5.64 4.45
N LYS A 150 -8.60 -6.09 3.51
CA LYS A 150 -8.89 -5.96 2.08
C LYS A 150 -10.11 -6.80 1.69
N GLN A 151 -10.66 -6.53 0.52
CA GLN A 151 -11.70 -7.35 -0.10
C GLN A 151 -11.25 -8.80 -0.25
N ASP A 152 -12.20 -9.72 -0.09
CA ASP A 152 -11.98 -11.16 -0.24
C ASP A 152 -11.77 -11.54 -1.70
N PHE A 153 -12.64 -10.99 -2.55
CA PHE A 153 -12.58 -11.14 -3.99
C PHE A 153 -13.29 -9.96 -4.67
N ALA A 154 -12.99 -9.80 -5.95
CA ALA A 154 -13.61 -8.81 -6.80
C ALA A 154 -13.94 -9.42 -8.16
N TYR A 155 -14.98 -8.88 -8.77
CA TYR A 155 -15.46 -9.26 -10.10
C TYR A 155 -15.52 -8.03 -10.98
N GLN A 156 -15.30 -8.26 -12.27
CA GLN A 156 -15.33 -7.23 -13.28
C GLN A 156 -15.97 -7.69 -14.59
N LYS A 157 -16.63 -6.76 -15.28
CA LYS A 157 -17.23 -6.97 -16.59
C LYS A 157 -16.87 -5.79 -17.48
N GLU A 158 -16.11 -6.06 -18.54
CA GLU A 158 -15.64 -5.04 -19.48
C GLU A 158 -16.76 -4.59 -20.41
N VAL A 159 -16.84 -3.29 -20.66
CA VAL A 159 -17.85 -2.73 -21.58
C VAL A 159 -17.31 -2.74 -23.00
N GLU A 160 -17.95 -3.50 -23.89
CA GLU A 160 -17.73 -3.47 -25.35
C GLU A 160 -16.25 -3.58 -25.80
N GLY A 161 -15.41 -4.28 -25.03
CA GLY A 161 -13.98 -4.43 -25.35
C GLY A 161 -13.12 -3.19 -25.04
N ASN A 162 -13.65 -2.23 -24.29
CA ASN A 162 -12.93 -1.05 -23.83
C ASN A 162 -12.33 -1.27 -22.44
N PRO A 163 -11.00 -1.48 -22.30
CA PRO A 163 -10.38 -1.73 -21.01
C PRO A 163 -10.44 -0.53 -20.06
N ALA A 164 -10.73 0.68 -20.54
CA ALA A 164 -10.88 1.86 -19.69
C ALA A 164 -12.28 1.97 -19.05
N GLN A 165 -13.26 1.17 -19.50
CA GLN A 165 -14.64 1.20 -19.04
C GLN A 165 -15.09 -0.15 -18.53
N ARG A 166 -15.36 -0.24 -17.22
CA ARG A 166 -15.57 -1.53 -16.55
C ARG A 166 -16.54 -1.40 -15.40
N HIS A 167 -17.43 -2.37 -15.32
CA HIS A 167 -18.29 -2.61 -14.15
C HIS A 167 -17.49 -3.41 -13.14
N HIS A 168 -17.41 -2.95 -11.90
CA HIS A 168 -16.63 -3.58 -10.83
C HIS A 168 -17.48 -3.81 -9.58
N ILE A 169 -17.33 -4.96 -8.95
CA ILE A 169 -17.88 -5.21 -7.63
C ILE A 169 -16.87 -5.94 -6.75
N ARG A 170 -16.73 -5.46 -5.51
CA ARG A 170 -15.86 -6.04 -4.48
C ARG A 170 -16.70 -6.59 -3.34
N PHE A 171 -16.27 -7.71 -2.76
CA PHE A 171 -16.98 -8.37 -1.66
C PHE A 171 -16.09 -8.49 -0.42
N TRP A 172 -16.70 -8.27 0.75
CA TRP A 172 -16.08 -8.43 2.06
C TRP A 172 -16.98 -9.28 2.94
N ARG A 173 -16.42 -10.35 3.53
CA ARG A 173 -17.16 -11.13 4.53
C ARG A 173 -17.40 -10.27 5.77
N VAL A 174 -18.63 -10.27 6.26
CA VAL A 174 -18.97 -9.62 7.52
C VAL A 174 -18.37 -10.44 8.68
N PRO A 175 -17.62 -9.82 9.60
CA PRO A 175 -17.07 -10.52 10.77
C PRO A 175 -18.16 -11.16 11.63
N GLU A 176 -17.85 -12.30 12.24
CA GLU A 176 -18.81 -12.99 13.11
C GLU A 176 -19.25 -12.11 14.28
N GLY A 177 -20.55 -12.12 14.56
CA GLY A 177 -21.14 -11.29 15.61
C GLY A 177 -21.31 -9.83 15.25
N TRP A 178 -20.79 -9.35 14.11
CA TRP A 178 -20.99 -7.96 13.68
C TRP A 178 -22.47 -7.66 13.42
N VAL A 179 -22.96 -6.57 14.01
CA VAL A 179 -24.36 -6.12 13.91
C VAL A 179 -24.40 -4.83 13.13
N MET A 180 -25.24 -4.78 12.12
CA MET A 180 -25.46 -3.60 11.30
C MET A 180 -26.46 -2.63 11.95
N PRO A 181 -26.55 -1.36 11.48
CA PRO A 181 -27.61 -0.45 11.89
C PRO A 181 -28.99 -1.10 11.92
N GLY A 182 -29.76 -0.82 12.97
CA GLY A 182 -31.09 -1.41 13.18
C GLY A 182 -31.09 -2.89 13.58
N GLY A 183 -29.96 -3.44 14.07
CA GLY A 183 -29.89 -4.83 14.55
C GLY A 183 -29.80 -5.88 13.45
N ARG A 184 -29.59 -5.45 12.20
CA ARG A 184 -29.62 -6.33 11.03
C ARG A 184 -28.33 -7.12 10.87
N ARG A 185 -28.40 -8.23 10.13
CA ARG A 185 -27.26 -9.10 9.80
C ARG A 185 -27.31 -9.49 8.34
N VAL A 186 -26.13 -9.58 7.75
CA VAL A 186 -25.86 -10.05 6.38
C VAL A 186 -24.55 -10.83 6.40
N ASP A 187 -24.35 -11.72 5.44
CA ASP A 187 -23.13 -12.54 5.36
C ASP A 187 -21.97 -11.78 4.71
N TRP A 188 -22.30 -10.96 3.70
CA TRP A 188 -21.33 -10.18 2.94
C TRP A 188 -21.79 -8.75 2.73
N LEU A 189 -20.82 -7.85 2.64
CA LEU A 189 -21.01 -6.51 2.12
C LEU A 189 -20.28 -6.39 0.80
N ALA A 190 -20.79 -5.53 -0.08
CA ALA A 190 -20.21 -5.28 -1.37
C ALA A 190 -20.32 -3.82 -1.80
N GLY A 191 -19.37 -3.43 -2.66
CA GLY A 191 -19.30 -2.10 -3.25
C GLY A 191 -19.19 -2.25 -4.76
N ALA A 192 -20.26 -1.88 -5.46
CA ALA A 192 -20.37 -1.84 -6.90
C ALA A 192 -20.02 -0.44 -7.42
N THR A 193 -19.11 -0.35 -8.39
CA THR A 193 -18.61 0.90 -8.96
C THR A 193 -18.34 0.77 -10.46
N TYR A 194 -18.72 1.77 -11.24
CA TYR A 194 -18.44 1.82 -12.68
C TYR A 194 -17.23 2.70 -12.96
N ASP A 195 -16.19 2.14 -13.56
CA ASP A 195 -15.06 2.89 -14.07
C ASP A 195 -15.40 3.44 -15.45
N ARG A 196 -15.37 4.76 -15.63
CA ARG A 196 -15.72 5.44 -16.90
C ARG A 196 -14.51 5.84 -17.76
N SER A 197 -13.33 5.98 -17.15
CA SER A 197 -12.08 6.33 -17.84
C SER A 197 -10.84 6.08 -16.98
N VAL A 198 -9.64 6.18 -17.54
CA VAL A 198 -8.38 6.29 -16.78
C VAL A 198 -7.98 7.76 -16.67
N GLY A 199 -7.46 8.18 -15.50
CA GLY A 199 -7.02 9.56 -15.29
C GLY A 199 -6.09 9.69 -14.09
N LEU A 200 -5.83 10.94 -13.68
CA LEU A 200 -5.04 11.22 -12.48
C LEU A 200 -5.95 11.43 -11.28
N SER A 201 -5.59 10.82 -10.15
CA SER A 201 -6.15 11.13 -8.83
C SER A 201 -5.94 12.62 -8.55
N THR A 202 -6.98 13.30 -8.08
CA THR A 202 -6.87 14.72 -7.71
C THR A 202 -6.21 14.92 -6.35
N LEU A 203 -6.09 13.85 -5.55
CA LEU A 203 -5.49 13.87 -4.22
C LEU A 203 -4.01 13.46 -4.26
N THR A 204 -3.67 12.48 -5.09
CA THR A 204 -2.33 11.87 -5.10
C THR A 204 -1.58 12.05 -6.42
N PHE A 205 -2.22 12.55 -7.49
CA PHE A 205 -1.64 12.58 -8.84
C PHE A 205 -1.22 11.22 -9.41
N GLN A 206 -1.65 10.13 -8.77
CA GLN A 206 -1.45 8.77 -9.27
C GLN A 206 -2.35 8.52 -10.47
N VAL A 207 -1.87 7.70 -11.41
CA VAL A 207 -2.72 7.13 -12.45
C VAL A 207 -3.71 6.16 -11.79
N THR A 208 -5.01 6.38 -11.99
CA THR A 208 -6.09 5.59 -11.43
C THR A 208 -7.31 5.57 -12.36
N HIS A 209 -8.23 4.65 -12.14
CA HIS A 209 -9.52 4.69 -12.81
C HIS A 209 -10.40 5.80 -12.21
N LYS A 210 -11.21 6.38 -13.08
CA LYS A 210 -12.21 7.38 -12.75
C LYS A 210 -13.54 6.71 -12.63
N ILE A 211 -14.14 6.82 -11.46
CA ILE A 211 -15.44 6.24 -11.16
C ILE A 211 -16.53 7.21 -11.61
N ASP A 212 -17.66 6.66 -12.07
CA ASP A 212 -18.85 7.45 -12.31
C ASP A 212 -19.44 8.00 -11.02
N ALA A 213 -20.12 9.15 -11.13
CA ALA A 213 -20.64 9.81 -9.94
C ALA A 213 -21.87 9.11 -9.37
N ASP A 214 -22.68 8.50 -10.22
CA ASP A 214 -23.90 7.83 -9.81
C ASP A 214 -23.62 6.36 -9.50
N ILE A 215 -23.32 6.07 -8.24
CA ILE A 215 -22.96 4.72 -7.81
C ILE A 215 -24.19 3.80 -7.68
N ASP A 216 -25.39 4.37 -7.65
CA ASP A 216 -26.62 3.61 -7.50
C ASP A 216 -27.04 3.02 -8.85
N VAL A 217 -26.78 3.72 -9.96
CA VAL A 217 -26.92 3.15 -11.31
C VAL A 217 -26.10 1.87 -11.47
N GLU A 218 -24.87 1.85 -10.96
CA GLU A 218 -24.03 0.65 -11.01
C GLU A 218 -24.52 -0.45 -10.05
N ARG A 219 -24.96 -0.09 -8.84
CA ARG A 219 -25.59 -1.04 -7.91
C ARG A 219 -26.75 -1.75 -8.58
N ASP A 220 -27.63 -0.98 -9.22
CA ASP A 220 -28.82 -1.49 -9.88
C ASP A 220 -28.46 -2.36 -11.08
N TYR A 221 -27.46 -1.96 -11.89
CA TYR A 221 -26.92 -2.78 -12.98
C TYR A 221 -26.44 -4.16 -12.49
N VAL A 222 -25.63 -4.21 -11.42
CA VAL A 222 -25.14 -5.48 -10.87
C VAL A 222 -26.30 -6.37 -10.42
N VAL A 223 -27.27 -5.80 -9.70
CA VAL A 223 -28.41 -6.55 -9.18
C VAL A 223 -29.28 -7.09 -10.31
N ASP A 224 -29.58 -6.27 -11.31
CA ASP A 224 -30.41 -6.67 -12.45
C ASP A 224 -29.71 -7.74 -13.29
N ASP A 225 -28.41 -7.61 -13.55
CA ASP A 225 -27.63 -8.58 -14.32
C ASP A 225 -27.52 -9.94 -13.60
N VAL A 226 -27.30 -9.93 -12.28
CA VAL A 226 -27.27 -11.17 -11.48
C VAL A 226 -28.66 -11.81 -11.41
N ARG A 227 -29.72 -11.03 -11.21
CA ARG A 227 -31.10 -11.55 -11.14
C ARG A 227 -31.63 -12.03 -12.48
N TRP A 228 -31.21 -11.41 -13.57
CA TRP A 228 -31.42 -11.97 -14.90
C TRP A 228 -30.82 -13.37 -14.90
N ALA A 229 -29.51 -13.48 -14.73
CA ALA A 229 -28.80 -14.75 -14.90
C ALA A 229 -29.24 -15.85 -13.93
N ASN A 230 -29.80 -15.49 -12.76
CA ASN A 230 -30.13 -16.41 -11.68
C ASN A 230 -31.59 -16.25 -11.24
N ASP A 231 -32.48 -17.10 -11.78
CA ASP A 231 -33.92 -17.10 -11.44
C ASP A 231 -34.22 -17.25 -9.93
N ALA A 232 -33.34 -17.92 -9.19
CA ALA A 232 -33.48 -18.12 -7.74
C ALA A 232 -33.01 -16.91 -6.91
N ALA A 233 -32.29 -15.95 -7.51
CA ALA A 233 -31.81 -14.76 -6.80
C ALA A 233 -32.98 -13.82 -6.51
N SER A 234 -33.10 -13.40 -5.24
CA SER A 234 -34.15 -12.47 -4.81
C SER A 234 -33.56 -11.22 -4.19
N LEU A 235 -34.27 -10.09 -4.32
CA LEU A 235 -33.81 -8.79 -3.83
C LEU A 235 -34.70 -8.31 -2.70
N LYS A 236 -34.07 -7.78 -1.65
CA LYS A 236 -34.72 -6.98 -0.62
C LYS A 236 -34.01 -5.64 -0.50
N ILE A 237 -34.76 -4.55 -0.55
CA ILE A 237 -34.19 -3.20 -0.40
C ILE A 237 -34.36 -2.76 1.06
N TRP A 238 -33.29 -2.25 1.66
CA TRP A 238 -33.34 -1.55 2.95
C TRP A 238 -33.23 -0.06 2.69
N PRO A 239 -34.38 0.66 2.68
CA PRO A 239 -34.38 2.08 2.39
C PRO A 239 -33.72 2.86 3.52
N ASP A 240 -33.08 3.99 3.19
CA ASP A 240 -32.46 4.92 4.12
C ASP A 240 -31.50 4.23 5.12
N PHE A 241 -30.85 3.15 4.68
CA PHE A 241 -29.98 2.38 5.55
C PHE A 241 -28.71 3.15 5.92
N PHE A 242 -28.17 3.87 4.93
CA PHE A 242 -27.22 4.95 5.11
C PHE A 242 -27.92 6.29 4.82
N THR A 243 -27.33 7.38 5.30
CA THR A 243 -27.77 8.71 4.89
C THR A 243 -27.40 8.92 3.42
N ALA A 244 -28.32 9.40 2.59
CA ALA A 244 -28.00 9.88 1.25
C ALA A 244 -26.92 10.97 1.30
N TYR A 245 -25.98 10.98 0.36
CA TYR A 245 -24.93 12.01 0.34
C TYR A 245 -24.33 12.26 -1.04
N HIS A 246 -23.72 13.43 -1.15
CA HIS A 246 -22.79 13.78 -2.22
C HIS A 246 -21.41 14.00 -1.63
N HIS A 247 -20.40 13.29 -2.12
CA HIS A 247 -19.02 13.43 -1.64
C HIS A 247 -17.99 13.16 -2.74
N ARG A 248 -16.74 12.99 -2.36
CA ARG A 248 -15.66 12.42 -3.17
C ARG A 248 -15.10 11.11 -2.62
N ASN A 249 -14.58 10.24 -3.47
CA ASN A 249 -13.83 9.05 -3.07
C ASN A 249 -12.34 9.34 -2.85
N GLY A 250 -11.55 8.30 -2.56
CA GLY A 250 -10.11 8.40 -2.34
C GLY A 250 -9.29 8.79 -3.58
N GLY A 251 -9.84 8.67 -4.79
CA GLY A 251 -9.27 9.23 -6.03
C GLY A 251 -9.68 10.69 -6.28
N GLY A 252 -10.61 11.19 -5.46
CA GLY A 252 -11.23 12.51 -5.55
C GLY A 252 -12.35 12.61 -6.59
N ASP A 253 -12.88 11.48 -7.05
CA ASP A 253 -14.04 11.43 -7.96
C ASP A 253 -15.32 11.69 -7.19
N ARG A 254 -16.29 12.36 -7.81
CA ARG A 254 -17.58 12.66 -7.18
C ARG A 254 -18.35 11.35 -6.95
N ILE A 255 -19.11 11.30 -5.87
CA ILE A 255 -20.03 10.24 -5.52
C ILE A 255 -21.38 10.88 -5.21
N VAL A 256 -22.45 10.28 -5.69
CA VAL A 256 -23.84 10.53 -5.37
C VAL A 256 -24.47 9.18 -5.01
N THR A 257 -25.16 9.12 -3.88
CA THR A 257 -25.93 7.94 -3.48
C THR A 257 -27.20 8.31 -2.72
N ASP A 258 -28.27 7.54 -2.95
CA ASP A 258 -29.55 7.55 -2.26
C ASP A 258 -29.47 7.02 -0.82
N GLY A 259 -28.41 6.28 -0.48
CA GLY A 259 -28.21 5.70 0.85
C GLY A 259 -28.92 4.37 1.09
N ASP A 260 -29.62 3.84 0.08
CA ASP A 260 -30.29 2.55 0.17
C ASP A 260 -29.27 1.41 0.10
N LEU A 261 -29.53 0.36 0.90
CA LEU A 261 -28.75 -0.88 0.83
C LEU A 261 -29.56 -1.98 0.18
N TYR A 262 -29.12 -2.43 -0.99
CA TYR A 262 -29.73 -3.55 -1.69
C TYR A 262 -29.18 -4.85 -1.12
N VAL A 263 -30.06 -5.74 -0.68
CA VAL A 263 -29.71 -7.03 -0.09
C VAL A 263 -30.12 -8.13 -1.06
N LEU A 264 -29.13 -8.68 -1.75
CA LEU A 264 -29.31 -9.77 -2.68
C LEU A 264 -29.24 -11.10 -1.93
N ASN A 265 -30.29 -11.90 -2.00
CA ASN A 265 -30.32 -13.24 -1.44
C ASN A 265 -29.96 -14.25 -2.54
N LEU A 266 -28.84 -14.94 -2.31
CA LEU A 266 -28.25 -15.96 -3.17
C LEU A 266 -28.21 -17.33 -2.47
N ASP A 267 -28.88 -17.50 -1.32
CA ASP A 267 -28.90 -18.75 -0.58
C ASP A 267 -29.34 -19.92 -1.48
N ARG A 268 -28.58 -21.02 -1.42
CA ARG A 268 -28.89 -22.30 -2.09
C ARG A 268 -28.80 -22.28 -3.62
N LEU A 269 -27.95 -21.43 -4.20
CA LEU A 269 -27.62 -21.55 -5.62
C LEU A 269 -26.75 -22.78 -5.88
N VAL A 270 -25.93 -23.18 -4.90
CA VAL A 270 -25.08 -24.39 -4.93
C VAL A 270 -25.47 -25.34 -3.78
N PRO A 271 -25.57 -26.66 -4.01
CA PRO A 271 -25.76 -27.63 -2.92
C PRO A 271 -24.58 -27.65 -1.95
N ASP A 272 -24.89 -27.70 -0.64
CA ASP A 272 -23.98 -27.52 0.51
C ASP A 272 -22.61 -28.22 0.39
N SER A 273 -21.57 -27.41 0.48
CA SER A 273 -20.15 -27.73 0.33
C SER A 273 -19.33 -27.21 1.53
N GLY A 274 -19.94 -27.19 2.72
CA GLY A 274 -19.40 -26.61 3.97
C GLY A 274 -17.98 -26.99 4.41
N GLY A 275 -17.27 -27.87 3.70
CA GLY A 275 -15.85 -28.18 3.91
C GLY A 275 -14.85 -27.22 3.25
N GLU A 276 -15.21 -26.46 2.21
CA GLU A 276 -14.24 -25.62 1.48
C GLU A 276 -13.96 -24.28 2.18
N LEU A 277 -14.99 -23.69 2.80
CA LEU A 277 -14.91 -22.46 3.57
C LEU A 277 -13.90 -22.54 4.73
N GLN A 278 -13.83 -23.70 5.38
CA GLN A 278 -12.90 -23.96 6.47
C GLN A 278 -11.46 -24.17 5.98
N ARG A 279 -11.29 -24.69 4.76
CA ARG A 279 -9.99 -24.75 4.09
C ARG A 279 -9.51 -23.35 3.70
N ALA A 280 -10.37 -22.52 3.08
CA ALA A 280 -10.04 -21.14 2.72
C ALA A 280 -9.59 -20.32 3.94
N ARG A 281 -10.30 -20.42 5.08
CA ARG A 281 -9.91 -19.78 6.34
C ARG A 281 -8.56 -20.26 6.88
N ARG A 282 -8.29 -21.58 6.81
CA ARG A 282 -6.98 -22.13 7.22
C ARG A 282 -5.87 -21.64 6.31
N THR A 283 -6.08 -21.61 5.00
CA THR A 283 -5.12 -21.08 4.04
C THR A 283 -4.86 -19.60 4.26
N GLU A 284 -5.88 -18.79 4.53
CA GLU A 284 -5.71 -17.36 4.82
C GLU A 284 -4.95 -17.13 6.15
N ALA A 285 -5.25 -17.93 7.18
CA ALA A 285 -4.51 -17.90 8.44
C ALA A 285 -3.03 -18.32 8.25
N GLU A 286 -2.77 -19.32 7.41
CA GLU A 286 -1.43 -19.79 7.09
C GLU A 286 -0.64 -18.77 6.26
N VAL A 287 -1.30 -18.09 5.31
CA VAL A 287 -0.70 -16.98 4.55
C VAL A 287 -0.35 -15.81 5.48
N ARG A 288 -1.20 -15.48 6.47
CA ARG A 288 -0.89 -14.44 7.48
C ARG A 288 0.32 -14.79 8.35
N ARG A 289 0.62 -16.08 8.56
CA ARG A 289 1.84 -16.51 9.28
C ARG A 289 3.12 -16.31 8.46
N ARG A 290 3.04 -16.28 7.12
CA ARG A 290 4.21 -16.04 6.28
C ARG A 290 4.71 -14.61 6.46
N ARG A 291 6.00 -14.40 6.24
CA ARG A 291 6.61 -13.07 6.27
C ARG A 291 5.90 -12.18 5.25
N PRO A 292 5.50 -10.95 5.63
CA PRO A 292 4.82 -10.04 4.72
C PRO A 292 5.74 -9.71 3.53
N PRO A 293 5.21 -9.60 2.30
CA PRO A 293 6.01 -9.27 1.12
C PRO A 293 6.73 -7.91 1.27
N GLU A 294 6.15 -6.97 2.03
CA GLU A 294 6.74 -5.69 2.35
C GLU A 294 8.07 -5.83 3.09
N LEU A 295 8.22 -6.84 3.95
CA LEU A 295 9.48 -7.12 4.64
C LEU A 295 10.56 -7.61 3.67
N ILE A 296 10.18 -8.41 2.67
CA ILE A 296 11.10 -8.89 1.63
C ILE A 296 11.59 -7.69 0.80
N VAL A 297 10.67 -6.83 0.37
CA VAL A 297 11.00 -5.59 -0.36
C VAL A 297 11.91 -4.70 0.48
N ALA A 298 11.60 -4.50 1.77
CA ALA A 298 12.44 -3.72 2.67
C ALA A 298 13.86 -4.30 2.76
N MET A 299 13.99 -5.64 2.83
CA MET A 299 15.29 -6.29 2.90
C MET A 299 16.09 -6.15 1.60
N VAL A 300 15.43 -6.27 0.44
CA VAL A 300 16.07 -6.02 -0.86
C VAL A 300 16.59 -4.58 -0.94
N LEU A 301 15.77 -3.59 -0.53
CA LEU A 301 16.18 -2.18 -0.51
C LEU A 301 17.36 -1.93 0.42
N VAL A 302 17.38 -2.57 1.59
CA VAL A 302 18.52 -2.50 2.52
C VAL A 302 19.77 -3.11 1.90
N VAL A 303 19.67 -4.28 1.25
CA VAL A 303 20.81 -4.88 0.54
C VAL A 303 21.31 -3.98 -0.59
N SER A 304 20.41 -3.40 -1.39
CA SER A 304 20.77 -2.44 -2.42
C SER A 304 21.47 -1.20 -1.84
N LEU A 305 21.00 -0.69 -0.69
CA LEU A 305 21.65 0.41 0.03
C LEU A 305 23.07 0.03 0.48
N LEU A 306 23.24 -1.17 1.04
CA LEU A 306 24.55 -1.67 1.44
C LEU A 306 25.51 -1.76 0.24
N CYS A 307 25.04 -2.26 -0.90
CA CYS A 307 25.82 -2.30 -2.14
C CYS A 307 26.19 -0.89 -2.64
N ALA A 308 25.24 0.05 -2.62
CA ALA A 308 25.48 1.44 -3.01
C ALA A 308 26.52 2.10 -2.10
N ASN A 309 26.43 1.90 -0.79
CA ASN A 309 27.41 2.42 0.16
C ASN A 309 28.78 1.76 -0.03
N ALA A 310 28.85 0.45 -0.25
CA ALA A 310 30.11 -0.23 -0.55
C ALA A 310 30.77 0.35 -1.80
N LEU A 311 30.01 0.53 -2.90
CA LEU A 311 30.54 1.11 -4.13
C LEU A 311 31.06 2.54 -3.92
N ARG A 312 30.38 3.34 -3.09
CA ARG A 312 30.84 4.69 -2.71
C ARG A 312 32.13 4.66 -1.90
N LEU A 313 32.25 3.74 -0.94
CA LEU A 313 33.45 3.58 -0.12
C LEU A 313 34.65 3.15 -0.98
N PHE A 314 34.48 2.12 -1.81
CA PHE A 314 35.57 1.63 -2.68
C PHE A 314 35.94 2.63 -3.78
N GLY A 315 34.94 3.29 -4.39
CA GLY A 315 35.18 4.33 -5.39
C GLY A 315 35.87 5.55 -4.80
N GLY A 316 35.50 5.96 -3.59
CA GLY A 316 36.13 7.07 -2.88
C GLY A 316 37.60 6.81 -2.53
N VAL A 317 37.92 5.59 -2.06
CA VAL A 317 39.31 5.19 -1.78
C VAL A 317 40.16 5.21 -3.05
N ALA A 318 39.65 4.67 -4.16
CA ALA A 318 40.37 4.68 -5.43
C ALA A 318 40.65 6.11 -5.96
N ILE A 319 39.68 7.02 -5.81
CA ILE A 319 39.85 8.42 -6.20
C ILE A 319 40.86 9.13 -5.29
N ASP A 320 40.82 8.87 -3.98
CA ASP A 320 41.73 9.50 -3.02
C ASP A 320 43.18 9.02 -3.20
N ASP A 321 43.40 7.74 -3.54
CA ASP A 321 44.73 7.21 -3.84
C ASP A 321 45.30 7.82 -5.14
N ILE A 322 44.49 7.96 -6.19
CA ILE A 322 44.88 8.65 -7.44
C ILE A 322 45.17 10.14 -7.17
N ALA A 323 44.34 10.80 -6.35
CA ALA A 323 44.55 12.20 -6.00
C ALA A 323 45.84 12.41 -5.19
N ARG A 324 46.18 11.51 -4.26
CA ARG A 324 47.44 11.55 -3.50
C ARG A 324 48.68 11.42 -4.38
N GLU A 325 48.60 10.62 -5.43
CA GLU A 325 49.70 10.44 -6.39
C GLU A 325 49.89 11.67 -7.29
N LEU A 326 48.81 12.42 -7.55
CA LEU A 326 48.82 13.61 -8.40
C LEU A 326 49.11 14.93 -7.66
N ASP A 327 48.64 15.09 -6.41
CA ASP A 327 48.57 16.41 -5.78
C ASP A 327 49.91 16.86 -5.18
N GLY A 328 50.80 15.95 -4.74
CA GLY A 328 52.19 16.23 -4.32
C GLY A 328 52.41 17.36 -3.28
N SER A 329 51.35 18.02 -2.85
CA SER A 329 51.32 19.30 -2.16
C SER A 329 50.23 19.20 -1.09
N GLY A 330 50.59 19.59 0.14
CA GLY A 330 49.74 19.45 1.32
C GLY A 330 48.57 20.44 1.32
N VAL A 331 47.53 20.19 0.52
CA VAL A 331 46.31 21.00 0.53
C VAL A 331 45.40 20.61 1.70
N ALA A 332 45.31 21.54 2.67
CA ALA A 332 44.32 21.77 3.73
C ALA A 332 43.75 20.55 4.50
N ASP A 333 44.36 20.26 5.67
CA ASP A 333 43.99 19.21 6.63
C ASP A 333 42.49 19.13 6.97
N THR A 334 41.77 20.27 6.97
CA THR A 334 40.37 20.33 7.38
C THR A 334 39.41 19.65 6.40
N HIS A 335 39.58 19.84 5.08
CA HIS A 335 38.70 19.21 4.08
C HIS A 335 38.91 17.69 4.05
N ARG A 336 40.18 17.25 4.14
CA ARG A 336 40.56 15.83 4.22
C ARG A 336 39.99 15.18 5.47
N LEU A 337 40.04 15.85 6.62
CA LEU A 337 39.45 15.36 7.87
C LEU A 337 37.93 15.19 7.77
N VAL A 338 37.23 16.13 7.12
CA VAL A 338 35.78 16.05 6.92
C VAL A 338 35.40 14.86 6.03
N VAL A 339 36.09 14.68 4.89
CA VAL A 339 35.85 13.54 3.99
C VAL A 339 36.17 12.21 4.67
N ALA A 340 37.30 12.12 5.38
CA ALA A 340 37.67 10.92 6.12
C ALA A 340 36.64 10.57 7.21
N THR A 341 36.15 11.57 7.93
CA THR A 341 35.11 11.40 8.95
C THR A 341 33.79 10.91 8.34
N ALA A 342 33.37 11.46 7.20
CA ALA A 342 32.18 11.04 6.48
C ALA A 342 32.30 9.58 5.96
N THR A 343 33.47 9.20 5.44
CA THR A 343 33.76 7.84 4.97
C THR A 343 33.71 6.84 6.12
N VAL A 344 34.38 7.13 7.25
CA VAL A 344 34.36 6.27 8.44
C VAL A 344 32.94 6.14 8.99
N THR A 345 32.21 7.25 9.09
CA THR A 345 30.81 7.24 9.54
C THR A 345 29.95 6.36 8.64
N THR A 346 30.10 6.48 7.32
CA THR A 346 29.39 5.66 6.33
C THR A 346 29.73 4.18 6.47
N ALA A 347 31.00 3.83 6.67
CA ALA A 347 31.44 2.45 6.87
C ALA A 347 30.86 1.82 8.15
N VAL A 348 30.90 2.56 9.26
CA VAL A 348 30.31 2.13 10.55
C VAL A 348 28.81 1.93 10.42
N MET A 349 28.08 2.89 9.84
CA MET A 349 26.64 2.77 9.64
C MET A 349 26.29 1.58 8.74
N THR A 350 27.07 1.34 7.68
CA THR A 350 26.88 0.20 6.76
C THR A 350 27.04 -1.15 7.48
N ALA A 351 28.07 -1.29 8.34
CA ALA A 351 28.27 -2.50 9.13
C ALA A 351 27.11 -2.74 10.13
N LEU A 352 26.65 -1.68 10.80
CA LEU A 352 25.50 -1.75 11.71
C LEU A 352 24.20 -2.13 10.99
N ILE A 353 23.93 -1.53 9.83
CA ILE A 353 22.76 -1.85 9.00
C ILE A 353 22.78 -3.32 8.60
N LEU A 354 23.93 -3.86 8.17
CA LEU A 354 24.07 -5.26 7.81
C LEU A 354 23.73 -6.20 8.99
N GLY A 355 24.35 -5.97 10.15
CA GLY A 355 24.09 -6.79 11.34
C GLY A 355 22.63 -6.75 11.80
N LEU A 356 22.03 -5.56 11.78
CA LEU A 356 20.63 -5.38 12.15
C LEU A 356 19.65 -5.95 11.12
N ALA A 357 19.95 -5.86 9.82
CA ALA A 357 19.16 -6.48 8.77
C ALA A 357 19.10 -8.01 8.92
N VAL A 358 20.24 -8.64 9.24
CA VAL A 358 20.29 -10.08 9.57
C VAL A 358 19.45 -10.37 10.82
N ALA A 359 19.56 -9.57 11.88
CA ALA A 359 18.77 -9.76 13.10
C ALA A 359 17.24 -9.59 12.87
N VAL A 360 16.82 -8.66 12.00
CA VAL A 360 15.43 -8.51 11.57
C VAL A 360 14.97 -9.76 10.83
N TRP A 361 15.77 -10.24 9.88
CA TRP A 361 15.44 -11.45 9.12
C TRP A 361 15.28 -12.68 10.02
N LEU A 362 16.10 -12.79 11.06
CA LEU A 362 16.03 -13.85 12.08
C LEU A 362 14.87 -13.65 13.08
N GLY A 363 14.12 -12.54 13.01
CA GLY A 363 12.92 -12.32 13.81
C GLY A 363 13.17 -11.82 15.24
N HIS A 364 14.27 -11.08 15.45
CA HIS A 364 14.60 -10.50 16.76
C HIS A 364 13.67 -9.32 17.12
N PRO A 365 13.07 -9.29 18.33
CA PRO A 365 11.91 -8.46 18.66
C PRO A 365 12.13 -6.94 18.70
N ARG A 366 13.39 -6.48 18.69
CA ARG A 366 13.74 -5.05 18.65
C ARG A 366 14.67 -4.67 17.50
N ALA A 367 15.05 -5.63 16.67
CA ALA A 367 16.00 -5.38 15.60
C ALA A 367 15.42 -4.43 14.54
N ARG A 368 14.11 -4.47 14.28
CA ARG A 368 13.47 -3.56 13.32
C ARG A 368 13.59 -2.11 13.77
N ILE A 369 13.23 -1.82 15.02
CA ILE A 369 13.31 -0.46 15.57
C ILE A 369 14.76 0.04 15.57
N ALA A 370 15.70 -0.79 16.02
CA ALA A 370 17.12 -0.44 15.96
C ALA A 370 17.61 -0.20 14.52
N LEU A 371 17.17 -1.00 13.56
CA LEU A 371 17.48 -0.81 12.14
C LEU A 371 16.92 0.52 11.63
N MET A 372 15.68 0.88 11.97
CA MET A 372 15.10 2.17 11.61
C MET A 372 15.87 3.36 12.20
N VAL A 373 16.34 3.25 13.45
CA VAL A 373 17.21 4.26 14.07
C VAL A 373 18.50 4.44 13.25
N VAL A 374 19.22 3.35 12.96
CA VAL A 374 20.48 3.41 12.22
C VAL A 374 20.26 3.89 10.78
N LEU A 375 19.19 3.46 10.12
CA LEU A 375 18.80 3.98 8.79
C LEU A 375 18.51 5.48 8.84
N GLY A 376 17.81 5.96 9.87
CA GLY A 376 17.53 7.38 10.07
C GLY A 376 18.80 8.20 10.30
N LEU A 377 19.72 7.71 11.13
CA LEU A 377 21.02 8.35 11.36
C LEU A 377 21.89 8.38 10.09
N SER A 378 21.94 7.25 9.37
CA SER A 378 22.63 7.15 8.07
C SER A 378 22.06 8.15 7.07
N LEU A 379 20.72 8.25 6.98
CA LEU A 379 20.06 9.23 6.13
C LEU A 379 20.38 10.67 6.55
N GLY A 380 20.38 11.00 7.85
CA GLY A 380 20.77 12.31 8.35
C GLY A 380 22.21 12.68 7.98
N SER A 381 23.13 11.71 8.00
CA SER A 381 24.50 11.90 7.51
C SER A 381 24.52 12.23 6.01
N LEU A 382 23.75 11.52 5.19
CA LEU A 382 23.63 11.80 3.74
C LEU A 382 23.01 13.16 3.46
N MET A 383 21.99 13.56 4.23
CA MET A 383 21.38 14.88 4.12
C MET A 383 22.41 15.99 4.40
N THR A 384 23.26 15.79 5.41
CA THR A 384 24.33 16.73 5.77
C THR A 384 25.39 16.81 4.67
N GLU A 385 25.82 15.66 4.13
CA GLU A 385 26.76 15.57 3.01
C GLU A 385 26.24 16.30 1.77
N ILE A 386 25.01 16.00 1.34
CA ILE A 386 24.37 16.60 0.17
C ILE A 386 24.16 18.12 0.37
N SER A 387 23.76 18.54 1.58
CA SER A 387 23.56 19.96 1.88
C SER A 387 24.89 20.72 1.91
N GLY A 388 25.97 20.09 2.39
CA GLY A 388 27.31 20.69 2.44
C GLY A 388 27.92 20.96 1.07
N VAL A 389 27.68 20.08 0.09
CA VAL A 389 28.13 20.25 -1.30
C VAL A 389 27.16 21.12 -2.11
N GLY A 390 25.89 21.13 -1.71
CA GLY A 390 24.80 21.79 -2.43
C GLY A 390 24.13 20.85 -3.43
N ILE A 391 22.79 20.87 -3.45
CA ILE A 391 21.95 19.89 -4.17
C ILE A 391 22.23 19.82 -5.67
N ARG A 392 22.52 20.96 -6.30
CA ARG A 392 22.82 21.02 -7.74
C ARG A 392 24.18 20.43 -8.11
N GLN A 393 25.06 20.28 -7.12
CA GLN A 393 26.43 19.77 -7.29
C GLN A 393 26.60 18.38 -6.67
N ALA A 394 25.56 17.85 -6.02
CA ALA A 394 25.59 16.53 -5.41
C ALA A 394 25.77 15.43 -6.48
N SER A 395 26.70 14.52 -6.23
CA SER A 395 26.96 13.39 -7.13
C SER A 395 25.86 12.33 -7.03
N TRP A 396 25.77 11.46 -8.04
CA TRP A 396 24.75 10.42 -8.11
C TRP A 396 24.83 9.41 -6.95
N GLY A 397 26.02 9.13 -6.42
CA GLY A 397 26.22 8.15 -5.34
C GLY A 397 25.41 8.47 -4.07
N PRO A 398 25.62 9.63 -3.42
CA PRO A 398 24.85 10.06 -2.27
C PRO A 398 23.33 10.14 -2.54
N ILE A 399 22.92 10.61 -3.74
CA ILE A 399 21.50 10.69 -4.12
C ILE A 399 20.86 9.30 -4.17
N VAL A 400 21.53 8.33 -4.81
CA VAL A 400 21.05 6.93 -4.89
C VAL A 400 21.02 6.29 -3.50
N ALA A 401 22.06 6.47 -2.69
CA ALA A 401 22.08 5.97 -1.31
C ALA A 401 20.95 6.59 -0.46
N ALA A 402 20.70 7.90 -0.62
CA ALA A 402 19.62 8.58 0.06
C ALA A 402 18.25 8.03 -0.38
N ALA A 403 18.01 7.88 -1.68
CA ALA A 403 16.79 7.31 -2.22
C ALA A 403 16.52 5.89 -1.66
N LEU A 404 17.53 5.01 -1.69
CA LEU A 404 17.43 3.65 -1.15
C LEU A 404 17.19 3.66 0.37
N GLY A 405 17.83 4.55 1.12
CA GLY A 405 17.61 4.72 2.56
C GLY A 405 16.19 5.17 2.91
N VAL A 406 15.64 6.14 2.17
CA VAL A 406 14.24 6.58 2.32
C VAL A 406 13.27 5.46 2.00
N LEU A 407 13.48 4.76 0.88
CA LEU A 407 12.62 3.64 0.47
C LEU A 407 12.67 2.49 1.49
N ALA A 408 13.85 2.16 2.00
CA ALA A 408 14.01 1.15 3.05
C ALA A 408 13.27 1.55 4.33
N LEU A 409 13.38 2.81 4.74
CA LEU A 409 12.67 3.32 5.93
C LEU A 409 11.15 3.33 5.75
N LEU A 410 10.65 3.70 4.57
CA LEU A 410 9.23 3.60 4.20
C LEU A 410 8.73 2.16 4.26
N ALA A 411 9.48 1.22 3.69
CA ALA A 411 9.11 -0.19 3.67
C ALA A 411 9.11 -0.79 5.08
N MET A 412 10.12 -0.48 5.91
CA MET A 412 10.20 -0.96 7.31
C MET A 412 9.08 -0.44 8.20
N THR A 413 8.52 0.73 7.88
CA THR A 413 7.40 1.36 8.58
C THR A 413 6.04 1.04 7.94
N ALA A 414 5.99 0.12 6.96
CA ALA A 414 4.74 -0.33 6.36
C ALA A 414 3.90 -1.11 7.38
N ARG A 415 2.61 -0.78 7.49
CA ARG A 415 1.68 -1.31 8.51
C ARG A 415 1.65 -2.85 8.64
N PRO A 416 1.81 -3.65 7.57
CA PRO A 416 1.84 -5.12 7.69
C PRO A 416 2.98 -5.64 8.58
N ILE A 417 4.15 -4.99 8.60
CA ILE A 417 5.34 -5.49 9.31
C ILE A 417 5.15 -5.42 10.84
N PRO A 418 4.77 -4.26 11.45
CA PRO A 418 4.51 -4.21 12.89
C PRO A 418 3.32 -5.06 13.34
N ARG A 419 2.32 -5.27 12.49
CA ARG A 419 1.20 -6.18 12.79
C ARG A 419 1.69 -7.63 12.86
N TRP A 420 2.42 -8.08 11.83
CA TRP A 420 3.00 -9.42 11.79
C TRP A 420 3.90 -9.69 13.00
N GLU A 421 4.77 -8.74 13.38
CA GLU A 421 5.64 -8.91 14.54
C GLU A 421 4.87 -9.01 15.87
N ARG A 422 3.83 -8.19 16.05
CA ARG A 422 2.98 -8.23 17.26
C ARG A 422 2.23 -9.53 17.38
N GLU A 423 1.66 -10.03 16.28
CA GLU A 423 1.00 -11.33 16.23
C GLU A 423 1.98 -12.47 16.60
N HIS A 424 3.18 -12.48 16.01
CA HIS A 424 4.21 -13.48 16.31
C HIS A 424 4.75 -13.38 17.75
N LYS A 425 4.81 -12.16 18.31
CA LYS A 425 5.17 -11.96 19.72
C LYS A 425 4.09 -12.51 20.64
N ALA A 426 2.82 -12.24 20.34
CA ALA A 426 1.69 -12.75 21.10
C ALA A 426 1.60 -14.29 21.04
N GLU A 427 1.79 -14.90 19.87
CA GLU A 427 1.86 -16.36 19.73
C GLU A 427 3.00 -16.95 20.57
N ARG A 428 4.22 -16.38 20.51
CA ARG A 428 5.36 -16.84 21.32
C ARG A 428 5.13 -16.71 22.82
N LEU A 429 4.40 -15.68 23.26
CA LEU A 429 4.05 -15.50 24.66
C LEU A 429 3.00 -16.52 25.12
N ARG A 430 2.01 -16.82 24.28
CA ARG A 430 1.01 -17.87 24.55
C ARG A 430 1.67 -19.25 24.67
N ALA A 431 2.53 -19.60 23.70
CA ALA A 431 3.27 -20.86 23.70
C ALA A 431 4.29 -21.02 24.86
N ARG A 432 4.59 -19.95 25.60
CA ARG A 432 5.41 -20.00 26.82
C ARG A 432 4.58 -20.05 28.10
N ALA A 433 3.28 -19.74 28.01
CA ALA A 433 2.34 -19.74 29.11
C ALA A 433 1.56 -21.07 29.19
N GLU A 434 1.46 -21.77 28.06
CA GLU A 434 1.16 -23.21 27.95
C GLU A 434 2.40 -24.03 28.31
#